data_AF-A0A0L8LRS7-F1
#
_entry.id   AF-A0A0L8LRS7-F1
#
_cell.length_a   1.000
_cell.length_b   1.000
_cell.length_c   1.000
_cell.angle_alpha   90.00
_cell.angle_beta   90.00
_cell.angle_gamma   90.00
#
_symmetry.space_group_name_H-M   'P 1'
#
loop_
_entity.id
_entity.type
_entity.pdbx_description
1 polymer ?
#
loop_
_entity_poly.entity_id
_entity_poly.type
_entity_poly.pdbx_seq_one_letter_code
_entity_poly.pdbx_strand_id
1 'polypeptide(L)' 'MSRTVIDLDDEALEEAAKELGTTTKRDTINTALREVTARYRRLRALEDARQLVTDGALDIDVLLDKNQYRP' A
#
# COMPACT_ATOMS: atom_id res chain seq x y z
N MET A 1 -4.40 18.29 13.31
CA MET A 1 -5.46 18.16 12.28
C MET A 1 -5.99 19.56 12.00
N SER A 2 -5.94 20.02 10.75
CA SER A 2 -6.60 21.25 10.33
C SER A 2 -8.07 20.99 10.01
N ARG A 3 -8.93 22.01 10.14
CA ARG A 3 -10.33 21.93 9.76
C ARG A 3 -10.47 22.43 8.33
N THR A 4 -11.02 21.60 7.45
CA THR A 4 -11.29 21.94 6.06
C THR A 4 -12.77 21.68 5.79
N VAL A 5 -13.43 22.61 5.10
CA VAL A 5 -14.80 22.44 4.61
C VAL A 5 -14.70 22.05 3.15
N ILE A 6 -15.25 20.89 2.79
CA ILE A 6 -15.27 20.35 1.44
C ILE A 6 -16.65 19.73 1.21
N ASP A 7 -17.12 19.78 -0.04
CA ASP A 7 -18.24 18.95 -0.46
C ASP A 7 -17.75 17.53 -0.70
N LEU A 8 -18.54 16.55 -0.28
CA LEU A 8 -18.22 15.13 -0.36
C LEU A 8 -19.37 14.41 -1.07
N ASP A 9 -18.99 13.45 -1.91
CA ASP A 9 -19.90 12.46 -2.42
C ASP A 9 -20.26 11.49 -1.28
N ASP A 10 -21.52 11.55 -0.84
CA ASP A 10 -22.01 10.74 0.29
C ASP A 10 -22.09 9.25 -0.08
N GLU A 11 -22.34 8.90 -1.34
CA GLU A 11 -22.37 7.49 -1.79
C GLU A 11 -20.95 6.91 -1.75
N ALA A 12 -19.98 7.63 -2.32
CA ALA A 12 -18.58 7.20 -2.28
C ALA A 12 -18.04 7.10 -0.84
N LEU A 13 -18.47 8.02 0.04
CA LEU A 13 -18.09 8.00 1.44
C LEU A 13 -18.68 6.80 2.19
N GLU A 14 -19.92 6.42 1.90
CA GLU A 14 -20.56 5.26 2.52
C GLU A 14 -19.88 3.95 2.09
N GLU A 15 -19.58 3.80 0.80
CA GLU A 15 -18.85 2.64 0.30
C GLU A 15 -17.45 2.55 0.91
N ALA A 16 -16.72 3.66 0.98
CA ALA A 16 -15.44 3.70 1.67
C ALA A 16 -15.57 3.35 3.16
N ALA A 17 -16.66 3.76 3.83
CA ALA A 17 -16.87 3.45 5.23
C ALA A 17 -17.09 1.95 5.47
N LYS A 18 -17.86 1.29 4.60
CA LYS A 18 -18.09 -0.16 4.60
C LYS A 18 -16.78 -0.93 4.39
N GLU A 19 -16.04 -0.59 3.34
CA GLU A 19 -14.76 -1.23 2.99
C GLU A 19 -13.70 -1.06 4.08
N LEU A 20 -13.66 0.12 4.72
CA LEU A 20 -12.68 0.43 5.77
C LEU A 20 -13.15 0.04 7.18
N GLY A 21 -14.40 -0.43 7.35
CA GLY A 21 -14.98 -0.75 8.65
C GLY A 21 -15.06 0.44 9.60
N THR A 22 -15.28 1.64 9.08
CA THR A 22 -15.29 2.90 9.85
C THR A 22 -16.71 3.41 10.06
N THR A 23 -16.95 4.10 11.18
CA THR A 23 -18.29 4.55 11.57
C THR A 23 -18.50 6.06 11.45
N THR A 24 -17.43 6.85 11.34
CA THR A 24 -17.52 8.31 11.26
C THR A 24 -16.91 8.81 9.95
N LYS A 25 -17.57 9.81 9.32
CA LYS A 25 -17.07 10.46 8.08
C LYS A 25 -15.59 10.85 8.21
N ARG A 26 -15.22 11.43 9.35
CA ARG A 26 -13.85 11.85 9.64
C ARG A 26 -12.87 10.66 9.65
N ASP A 27 -13.23 9.56 10.30
CA ASP A 27 -12.35 8.40 10.40
C ASP A 27 -12.23 7.68 9.05
N THR A 28 -13.31 7.60 8.28
CA THR A 28 -13.31 7.09 6.90
C THR A 28 -12.35 7.89 6.04
N ILE A 29 -12.49 9.23 5.99
CA ILE A 29 -11.65 10.12 5.17
C ILE A 29 -10.19 9.97 5.55
N ASN A 30 -9.87 10.06 6.84
CA ASN A 30 -8.47 9.99 7.27
C ASN A 30 -7.85 8.61 7.05
N THR A 31 -8.64 7.54 7.19
CA THR A 31 -8.17 6.18 6.94
C THR A 31 -7.98 5.96 5.44
N ALA A 32 -8.91 6.40 4.60
CA ALA A 32 -8.78 6.33 3.15
C ALA A 32 -7.51 7.04 2.65
N LEU A 33 -7.23 8.26 3.12
CA LEU A 33 -6.03 9.00 2.74
C LEU A 33 -4.74 8.28 3.13
N ARG A 34 -4.70 7.67 4.33
CA ARG A 34 -3.56 6.85 4.76
C ARG A 34 -3.42 5.58 3.95
N GLU A 35 -4.52 4.90 3.66
CA GLU A 35 -4.50 3.66 2.89
C GLU A 35 -4.04 3.88 1.45
N VAL A 36 -4.54 4.94 0.79
CA VAL A 36 -4.11 5.29 -0.57
C VAL A 36 -2.61 5.58 -0.60
N THR A 37 -2.10 6.40 0.32
CA THR A 37 -0.67 6.71 0.37
C THR A 37 0.18 5.49 0.70
N ALA A 38 -0.28 4.62 1.59
CA ALA A 38 0.39 3.36 1.91
C ALA A 38 0.43 2.40 0.70
N ARG A 39 -0.68 2.28 -0.05
CA ARG A 39 -0.74 1.48 -1.29
C ARG A 39 0.29 1.95 -2.31
N TYR A 40 0.37 3.24 -2.59
CA TYR A 40 1.38 3.78 -3.52
C TYR A 40 2.82 3.62 -3.02
N ARG A 41 3.07 3.73 -1.70
CA ARG A 41 4.39 3.44 -1.13
C ARG A 41 4.80 1.98 -1.34
N ARG A 42 3.88 1.04 -1.10
CA ARG A 42 4.12 -0.40 -1.33
C ARG A 42 4.43 -0.68 -2.81
N LEU A 43 3.68 -0.08 -3.73
CA LEU A 43 3.92 -0.24 -5.17
C LEU A 43 5.27 0.32 -5.61
N ARG A 44 5.65 1.52 -5.15
CA ARG A 44 6.98 2.07 -5.44
C ARG A 44 8.10 1.20 -4.89
N ALA A 45 7.98 0.74 -3.65
CA ALA A 45 8.98 -0.14 -3.05
C ALA A 45 9.14 -1.46 -3.84
N LEU A 46 8.06 -2.02 -4.38
CA LEU A 46 8.12 -3.19 -5.24
C LEU A 46 8.83 -2.90 -6.56
N GLU A 47 8.57 -1.74 -7.17
CA GLU A 47 9.24 -1.32 -8.40
C GLU A 47 10.74 -1.08 -8.17
N ASP A 48 11.09 -0.39 -7.07
CA ASP A 48 12.48 -0.17 -6.66
C ASP A 48 13.19 -1.52 -6.42
N ALA A 49 12.55 -2.47 -5.75
CA ALA A 49 13.09 -3.80 -5.54
C ALA A 49 13.32 -4.56 -6.86
N ARG A 50 12.38 -4.45 -7.81
CA ARG A 50 12.52 -5.04 -9.15
C ARG A 50 13.69 -4.44 -9.92
N GLN A 51 13.90 -3.13 -9.80
CA GLN A 51 15.04 -2.45 -10.41
C GLN A 51 16.36 -2.91 -9.80
N LEU A 52 16.45 -3.00 -8.47
CA LEU A 52 17.65 -3.50 -7.78
C LEU A 52 18.03 -4.93 -8.22
N VAL A 53 17.05 -5.81 -8.38
CA VAL A 53 17.29 -7.16 -8.92
C VAL A 53 17.81 -7.10 -10.35
N THR A 54 17.22 -6.25 -11.20
CA THR A 54 17.64 -6.08 -12.61
C THR A 54 19.07 -5.53 -12.71
N ASP A 55 19.45 -4.63 -11.81
CA ASP A 55 20.78 -4.03 -11.74
C ASP A 55 21.83 -4.97 -11.11
N GLY A 56 21.45 -6.21 -10.77
CA GLY A 56 22.35 -7.22 -10.23
C GLY A 56 22.69 -7.03 -8.75
N ALA A 57 21.93 -6.21 -8.01
CA ALA A 57 22.14 -6.02 -6.58
C ALA A 57 21.82 -7.29 -5.76
N LEU A 58 21.09 -8.24 -6.35
CA LEU A 58 20.80 -9.55 -5.78
C LEU A 58 21.08 -10.64 -6.84
N ASP A 59 21.91 -11.61 -6.47
CA ASP A 59 22.15 -12.81 -7.29
C ASP A 59 21.03 -13.83 -7.04
N ILE A 60 20.01 -13.78 -7.90
CA ILE A 60 18.82 -14.62 -7.80
C ILE A 60 19.16 -16.10 -8.06
N ASP A 61 20.16 -16.38 -8.89
CA ASP A 61 20.53 -17.75 -9.24
C ASP A 61 21.10 -18.48 -8.02
N VAL A 62 21.93 -17.79 -7.23
CA VAL A 62 22.43 -18.32 -5.95
C VAL A 62 21.30 -18.49 -4.93
N LEU A 63 20.35 -17.56 -4.85
CA LEU A 63 19.23 -17.64 -3.89
C LEU A 63 18.23 -18.76 -4.22
N LEU A 64 18.09 -19.11 -5.50
CA LEU A 64 17.19 -20.16 -5.95
C LEU A 64 17.84 -21.55 -5.99
N ASP A 65 19.15 -21.66 -5.79
CA ASP A 65 19.84 -22.94 -5.70
C ASP A 65 19.44 -23.71 -4.43
N LYS A 66 18.59 -24.72 -4.61
CA LYS A 66 18.06 -25.56 -3.52
C LYS A 66 18.98 -26.74 -3.18
N ASN A 67 20.08 -26.96 -3.90
CA ASN A 67 20.95 -28.12 -3.65
C ASN A 67 21.64 -28.08 -2.28
N GLN A 68 21.70 -26.89 -1.66
CA GLN A 68 22.25 -26.66 -0.32
C GLN A 68 21.15 -26.46 0.74
N TYR A 69 19.86 -26.52 0.36
CA TYR A 69 18.76 -26.18 1.27
C TYR A 69 18.41 -27.36 2.17
N ARG A 70 18.96 -27.31 3.41
CA ARG A 70 18.72 -28.17 4.58
C ARG A 70 18.63 -29.69 4.29
N PRO A 71 19.60 -30.51 4.73
CA PRO A 71 19.57 -31.96 4.54
C PRO A 71 18.41 -32.65 5.27
#